data_AF-A0A7S0WH76-F1
#
_entry.id   AF-A0A7S0WH76-F1
#
_cell.length_a   1.000
_cell.length_b   1.000
_cell.length_c   1.000
_cell.angle_alpha   90.00
_cell.angle_beta   90.00
_cell.angle_gamma   90.00
#
_symmetry.space_group_name_H-M   'P 1'
#
loop_
_entity.id
_entity.type
_entity.pdbx_description
1 polymer ?
#
loop_
_entity_poly.entity_id
_entity_poly.type
_entity_poly.pdbx_seq_one_letter_code
_entity_poly.pdbx_strand_id
1 'polypeptide(L)'
;GRAGPGELISALAPCCDLLNHSTEASTLFTTTDQNRFEISLQASLAAEQEAMLCYMEKADNHKLMTTFGFTIPGNPYDKMKFLPPAVLPGGGICKNSVMAYLGVVEAGPMREVQFLPGAPLRPAAMAARERALCAYKQLPFRSEGQGTPACCVDNTTRTPDNLDLAEEAAAVRRALEDCRARLRRFATSLEEDEALLSQPLSACAAAAVGYRAEKKRLLWAAAELLEGYLDSGRFRDAPSH
;
A
#
# COMPACT_ATOMS: atom_id res chain seq x y z
N GLY A 1 12.00 20.56 30.65
CA GLY A 1 13.45 20.30 30.54
C GLY A 1 13.91 20.71 29.16
N ARG A 2 15.09 21.32 29.02
CA ARG A 2 15.68 21.58 27.71
C ARG A 2 16.33 20.29 27.23
N ALA A 3 15.81 19.72 26.14
CA ALA A 3 16.45 18.59 25.49
C ALA A 3 17.63 19.09 24.64
N GLY A 4 18.66 18.26 24.52
CA GLY A 4 19.83 18.56 23.70
C GLY A 4 19.49 18.60 22.20
N PRO A 5 20.36 19.19 21.36
CA PRO A 5 20.17 19.15 19.91
C PRO A 5 20.14 17.70 19.41
N GLY A 6 19.00 17.29 18.84
CA GLY A 6 18.76 15.92 18.35
C GLY A 6 18.03 14.99 19.33
N GLU A 7 17.72 15.45 20.54
CA GLU A 7 16.95 14.67 21.52
C GLU A 7 15.45 14.85 21.26
N LEU A 8 14.78 13.76 20.91
CA LEU A 8 13.33 13.73 20.67
C LEU A 8 12.59 13.99 21.98
N ILE A 9 11.88 15.11 22.05
CA ILE A 9 11.00 15.42 23.18
C ILE A 9 9.63 14.79 22.92
N SER A 10 9.17 13.95 23.84
CA SER A 10 7.76 13.57 23.91
C SER A 10 7.05 14.52 24.86
N ALA A 11 5.96 15.13 24.40
CA ALA A 11 5.16 16.06 25.19
C ALA A 11 3.68 15.81 24.96
N LEU A 12 2.88 16.04 26.01
CA LEU A 12 1.43 16.19 25.90
C LEU A 12 1.13 17.68 25.82
N ALA A 13 0.40 18.09 24.79
CA ALA A 13 -0.04 19.46 24.58
C ALA A 13 -1.56 19.51 24.77
N PRO A 14 -2.05 19.94 25.94
CA PRO A 14 -3.48 20.04 26.20
C PRO A 14 -4.19 20.90 25.14
N CYS A 15 -5.44 20.55 24.84
CA CYS A 15 -6.28 21.16 23.81
C CYS A 15 -5.84 20.85 22.37
N CYS A 16 -4.54 20.75 22.13
CA CYS A 16 -3.97 20.34 20.84
C CYS A 16 -4.20 18.85 20.56
N ASP A 17 -4.26 18.06 21.63
CA ASP A 17 -4.51 16.61 21.63
C ASP A 17 -5.96 16.22 21.30
N LEU A 18 -6.89 17.18 21.30
CA LEU A 18 -8.30 16.96 20.96
C LEU A 18 -8.57 16.93 19.46
N LEU A 19 -7.61 17.37 18.65
CA LEU A 19 -7.77 17.43 17.19
C LEU A 19 -7.75 16.03 16.59
N ASN A 20 -8.73 15.73 15.73
CA ASN A 20 -8.88 14.42 15.12
C ASN A 20 -8.00 14.22 13.87
N HIS A 21 -7.88 12.96 13.43
CA HIS A 21 -7.08 12.58 12.27
C HIS A 21 -7.79 12.81 10.93
N SER A 22 -7.10 13.41 9.96
CA SER A 22 -7.45 13.40 8.54
C SER A 22 -6.21 13.23 7.66
N THR A 23 -6.36 12.50 6.55
CA THR A 23 -5.34 12.45 5.49
C THR A 23 -5.26 13.77 4.70
N GLU A 24 -6.32 14.57 4.77
CA GLU A 24 -6.41 15.94 4.25
C GLU A 24 -6.41 16.89 5.44
N ALA A 25 -5.28 16.93 6.15
CA ALA A 25 -5.14 17.77 7.33
C ALA A 25 -5.37 19.25 6.97
N SER A 26 -6.14 19.95 7.82
CA SER A 26 -6.37 21.38 7.68
C SER A 26 -5.41 22.21 8.53
N THR A 27 -4.52 21.55 9.28
CA THR A 27 -3.65 22.18 10.28
C THR A 27 -2.20 21.72 10.16
N LEU A 28 -1.28 22.60 10.59
CA LEU A 28 0.16 22.36 10.67
C LEU A 28 0.65 22.66 12.09
N PHE A 29 1.56 21.84 12.58
CA PHE A 29 2.25 22.06 13.85
C PHE A 29 3.58 22.78 13.65
N THR A 30 3.83 23.79 14.49
CA THR A 30 5.13 24.43 14.60
C THR A 30 5.51 24.64 16.06
N THR A 31 6.80 24.54 16.35
CA THR A 31 7.38 24.98 17.63
C THR A 31 8.13 26.26 17.37
N THR A 32 7.86 27.30 18.15
CA THR A 32 8.56 28.58 18.02
C THR A 32 9.69 28.71 19.03
N ASP A 33 10.64 29.59 18.73
CA ASP A 33 11.79 29.92 19.59
C ASP A 33 11.37 30.43 20.98
N GLN A 34 10.09 30.80 21.14
CA GLN A 34 9.48 31.26 22.38
C GLN A 34 8.95 30.11 23.24
N ASN A 35 9.35 28.86 22.96
CA ASN A 35 8.94 27.66 23.71
C ASN A 35 7.41 27.49 23.74
N ARG A 36 6.75 27.84 22.63
CA ARG A 36 5.32 27.63 22.41
C ARG A 36 5.08 26.59 21.34
N PHE A 37 4.00 25.84 21.53
CA PHE A 37 3.44 24.95 20.55
C PHE A 37 2.32 25.68 19.82
N GLU A 38 2.41 25.78 18.50
CA GLU A 38 1.47 26.54 17.68
C GLU A 38 0.82 25.61 16.65
N ILE A 39 -0.50 25.74 16.50
CA ILE A 39 -1.29 25.08 15.48
C ILE A 39 -1.81 26.15 14.55
N SER A 40 -1.44 26.07 13.28
CA SER A 40 -1.91 26.99 12.25
C SER A 40 -2.83 26.27 11.29
N LEU A 41 -3.91 26.93 10.86
CA LEU A 41 -4.74 26.45 9.78
C LEU A 41 -4.01 26.64 8.44
N GLN A 42 -4.07 25.63 7.58
CA GLN A 42 -3.54 25.68 6.22
C GLN A 42 -4.55 26.28 5.22
N ALA A 43 -5.83 26.32 5.60
CA ALA A 43 -6.92 26.92 4.82
C ALA A 43 -8.01 27.45 5.75
N SER A 44 -8.79 28.41 5.26
CA SER A 44 -9.98 28.90 5.99
C SER A 44 -10.98 27.76 6.19
N LEU A 45 -11.48 27.62 7.42
CA LEU A 45 -12.56 26.69 7.75
C LEU A 45 -13.89 27.46 7.88
N ALA A 46 -14.97 26.84 7.41
CA ALA A 46 -16.32 27.36 7.67
C ALA A 46 -16.68 27.20 9.16
N ALA A 47 -17.67 27.95 9.63
CA ALA A 47 -18.22 27.72 10.96
C ALA A 47 -18.72 26.28 11.08
N GLU A 48 -18.49 25.65 12.24
CA GLU A 48 -18.84 24.26 12.55
C GLU A 48 -18.02 23.19 11.80
N GLN A 49 -17.09 23.58 10.93
CA GLN A 49 -16.16 22.64 10.31
C GLN A 49 -15.03 22.29 11.28
N GLU A 50 -14.79 21.00 11.46
CA GLU A 50 -13.75 20.50 12.36
C GLU A 50 -12.35 20.78 11.80
N ALA A 51 -11.45 21.25 12.66
CA ALA A 51 -10.02 21.32 12.34
C ALA A 51 -9.37 19.95 12.56
N MET A 52 -8.64 19.48 11.57
CA MET A 52 -8.11 18.10 11.55
C MET A 52 -6.60 18.10 11.31
N LEU A 53 -5.92 17.12 11.88
CA LEU A 53 -4.48 16.91 11.79
C LEU A 53 -4.12 15.62 11.06
N CYS A 54 -2.92 15.57 10.51
CA CYS A 54 -2.33 14.30 10.08
C CYS A 54 -1.49 13.71 11.23
N TYR A 55 -2.05 12.76 11.97
CA TYR A 55 -1.34 12.08 13.08
C TYR A 55 -0.01 11.45 12.67
N MET A 56 0.01 10.82 11.50
CA MET A 56 1.23 10.24 10.93
C MET A 56 1.13 10.23 9.42
N GLU A 57 2.13 10.83 8.77
CA GLU A 57 2.28 10.76 7.33
C GLU A 57 2.49 9.30 6.90
N LYS A 58 1.72 8.88 5.89
CA LYS A 58 1.85 7.58 5.22
C LYS A 58 1.79 6.37 6.18
N ALA A 59 1.00 6.46 7.25
CA ALA A 59 0.79 5.36 8.19
C ALA A 59 -0.12 4.26 7.61
N ASP A 60 0.29 3.01 7.77
CA ASP A 60 -0.52 1.85 7.43
C ASP A 60 -1.61 1.59 8.50
N ASN A 61 -2.62 0.78 8.14
CA ASN A 61 -3.73 0.49 9.05
C ASN A 61 -3.31 -0.34 10.26
N HIS A 62 -2.16 -1.02 10.22
CA HIS A 62 -1.65 -1.71 11.40
C HIS A 62 -1.16 -0.70 12.44
N LYS A 63 -0.37 0.29 12.02
CA LYS A 63 0.13 1.34 12.90
C LYS A 63 -1.02 2.18 13.47
N LEU A 64 -1.97 2.60 12.63
CA LEU A 64 -3.15 3.34 13.07
C LEU A 64 -3.98 2.57 14.10
N MET A 65 -4.20 1.27 13.86
CA MET A 65 -4.92 0.41 14.79
C MET A 65 -4.18 0.29 16.13
N THR A 66 -2.88 -0.04 16.09
CA THR A 66 -2.11 -0.29 17.32
C THR A 66 -1.85 0.96 18.16
N THR A 67 -1.82 2.14 17.52
CA THR A 67 -1.50 3.41 18.18
C THR A 67 -2.75 4.19 18.58
N PHE A 68 -3.78 4.21 17.73
CA PHE A 68 -4.96 5.07 17.91
C PHE A 68 -6.29 4.32 17.91
N GLY A 69 -6.32 3.02 17.63
CA GLY A 69 -7.55 2.21 17.71
C GLY A 69 -8.53 2.39 16.56
N PHE A 70 -8.09 2.91 15.41
CA PHE A 70 -8.92 3.05 14.21
C PHE A 70 -8.20 2.58 12.94
N THR A 71 -8.96 2.44 11.86
CA THR A 71 -8.45 2.13 10.52
C THR A 71 -9.07 3.06 9.49
N ILE A 72 -8.34 3.33 8.42
CA ILE A 72 -8.84 4.10 7.28
C ILE A 72 -9.26 3.10 6.20
N PRO A 73 -10.53 3.06 5.80
CA PRO A 73 -10.98 2.26 4.67
C PRO A 73 -10.27 2.66 3.39
N GLY A 74 -9.72 1.71 2.64
CA GLY A 74 -9.00 2.00 1.40
C GLY A 74 -7.70 2.79 1.59
N ASN A 75 -7.08 2.72 2.77
CA ASN A 75 -5.83 3.42 3.05
C ASN A 75 -4.74 3.13 1.98
N PRO A 76 -4.30 4.12 1.19
CA PRO A 76 -3.34 3.92 0.10
C PRO A 76 -1.93 3.56 0.60
N TYR A 77 -1.68 3.76 1.90
CA TYR A 77 -0.42 3.46 2.56
C TYR A 77 -0.44 2.13 3.30
N ASP A 78 -1.53 1.34 3.19
CA ASP A 78 -1.57 0.05 3.86
C ASP A 78 -0.48 -0.90 3.33
N LYS A 79 -0.02 -1.78 4.21
CA LYS A 79 1.11 -2.67 3.92
C LYS A 79 0.77 -4.11 4.21
N MET A 80 1.38 -4.98 3.43
CA MET A 80 1.41 -6.42 3.68
C MET A 80 2.85 -6.92 3.54
N LYS A 81 3.26 -7.79 4.46
CA LYS A 81 4.58 -8.43 4.40
C LYS A 81 4.48 -9.64 3.47
N PHE A 82 5.15 -9.59 2.32
CA PHE A 82 5.37 -10.75 1.47
C PHE A 82 6.62 -11.52 1.91
N LEU A 83 6.79 -12.73 1.36
CA LEU A 83 8.06 -13.44 1.42
C LEU A 83 9.19 -12.60 0.80
N PRO A 84 10.41 -12.60 1.36
CA PRO A 84 11.50 -11.85 0.77
C PRO A 84 11.86 -12.37 -0.64
N PRO A 85 12.31 -11.52 -1.57
CA PRO A 85 12.61 -11.94 -2.94
C PRO A 85 13.63 -13.09 -3.02
N ALA A 86 14.59 -13.12 -2.10
CA ALA A 86 15.62 -14.16 -2.00
C ALA A 86 15.10 -15.59 -1.78
N VAL A 87 13.87 -15.76 -1.28
CA VAL A 87 13.26 -17.10 -1.11
C VAL A 87 12.32 -17.48 -2.25
N LEU A 88 12.17 -16.60 -3.26
CA LEU A 88 11.37 -16.87 -4.44
C LEU A 88 12.25 -17.37 -5.59
N PRO A 89 11.70 -18.24 -6.47
CA PRO A 89 12.36 -18.61 -7.72
C PRO A 89 12.87 -17.39 -8.50
N GLY A 90 14.07 -17.49 -9.08
CA GLY A 90 14.71 -16.39 -9.82
C GLY A 90 14.94 -15.10 -9.01
N GLY A 91 14.84 -15.15 -7.67
CA GLY A 91 15.08 -14.01 -6.79
C GLY A 91 13.96 -12.98 -6.73
N GLY A 92 12.74 -13.32 -7.20
CA GLY A 92 11.54 -12.45 -7.11
C GLY A 92 10.86 -12.15 -8.44
N ILE A 93 9.96 -11.16 -8.43
CA ILE A 93 9.14 -10.76 -9.59
C ILE A 93 9.81 -9.59 -10.33
N CYS A 94 9.74 -9.54 -11.66
CA CYS A 94 10.25 -8.38 -12.40
C CYS A 94 9.30 -7.19 -12.27
N LYS A 95 9.77 -6.12 -11.61
CA LYS A 95 9.04 -4.86 -11.42
C LYS A 95 8.50 -4.29 -12.73
N ASN A 96 9.37 -4.14 -13.73
CA ASN A 96 9.02 -3.53 -15.02
C ASN A 96 7.96 -4.34 -15.78
N SER A 97 8.00 -5.68 -15.69
CA SER A 97 6.99 -6.52 -16.33
C SER A 97 5.61 -6.33 -15.72
N VAL A 98 5.52 -6.21 -14.40
CA VAL A 98 4.25 -5.95 -13.71
C VAL A 98 3.77 -4.52 -13.97
N MET A 99 4.67 -3.54 -14.03
CA MET A 99 4.31 -2.16 -14.42
C MET A 99 3.73 -2.09 -15.83
N ALA A 100 4.36 -2.79 -16.79
CA ALA A 100 3.87 -2.88 -18.16
C ALA A 100 2.49 -3.55 -18.23
N TYR A 101 2.27 -4.62 -17.45
CA TYR A 101 0.96 -5.27 -17.34
C TYR A 101 -0.12 -4.34 -16.77
N LEU A 102 0.21 -3.61 -15.71
CA LEU A 102 -0.68 -2.63 -15.07
C LEU A 102 -0.93 -1.38 -15.91
N GLY A 103 -0.11 -1.12 -16.94
CA GLY A 103 -0.11 0.13 -17.68
C GLY A 103 0.23 1.32 -16.78
N VAL A 104 1.20 1.16 -15.87
CA VAL A 104 1.67 2.22 -14.97
C VAL A 104 3.12 2.59 -15.28
N VAL A 105 3.49 3.83 -14.96
CA VAL A 105 4.85 4.35 -15.07
C VAL A 105 5.27 5.02 -13.77
N GLU A 106 6.56 5.00 -13.48
CA GLU A 106 7.15 5.83 -12.43
C GLU A 106 7.49 7.19 -13.03
N ALA A 107 6.89 8.25 -12.48
CA ALA A 107 7.07 9.61 -12.96
C ALA A 107 7.47 10.56 -11.83
N GLY A 108 8.11 11.65 -12.22
CA GLY A 108 8.50 12.73 -11.31
C GLY A 108 9.71 12.43 -10.42
N PRO A 109 10.16 13.43 -9.64
CA PRO A 109 11.36 13.33 -8.81
C PRO A 109 11.24 12.32 -7.67
N MET A 110 10.00 12.01 -7.24
CA MET A 110 9.72 11.03 -6.19
C MET A 110 9.40 9.61 -6.72
N ARG A 111 9.51 9.38 -8.03
CA ARG A 111 9.18 8.11 -8.70
C ARG A 111 7.81 7.58 -8.30
N GLU A 112 6.81 8.45 -8.36
CA GLU A 112 5.44 8.04 -8.06
C GLU A 112 4.90 7.19 -9.20
N VAL A 113 4.30 6.05 -8.84
CA VAL A 113 3.69 5.13 -9.80
C VAL A 113 2.30 5.66 -10.17
N GLN A 114 2.12 6.00 -11.44
CA GLN A 114 0.89 6.58 -11.99
C GLN A 114 0.42 5.76 -13.19
N PHE A 115 -0.90 5.68 -13.39
CA PHE A 115 -1.46 5.00 -14.57
C PHE A 115 -1.23 5.83 -15.84
N LEU A 116 -0.89 5.13 -16.93
CA LEU A 116 -0.77 5.74 -18.25
C LEU A 116 -2.15 6.23 -18.75
N PRO A 117 -2.22 7.37 -19.46
CA PRO A 117 -3.44 7.82 -20.12
C PRO A 117 -3.97 6.73 -21.07
N GLY A 118 -5.23 6.34 -20.93
CA GLY A 118 -5.84 5.31 -21.78
C GLY A 118 -5.41 3.86 -21.52
N ALA A 119 -4.63 3.60 -20.46
CA ALA A 119 -4.36 2.23 -20.04
C ALA A 119 -5.68 1.47 -19.78
N PRO A 120 -5.79 0.19 -20.20
CA PRO A 120 -6.96 -0.60 -19.87
C PRO A 120 -7.09 -0.65 -18.34
N LEU A 121 -8.20 -0.11 -17.83
CA LEU A 121 -8.49 -0.03 -16.40
C LEU A 121 -8.68 -1.45 -15.86
N ARG A 122 -7.59 -2.09 -15.44
CA ARG A 122 -7.62 -3.43 -14.84
C ARG A 122 -7.11 -3.31 -13.40
N PRO A 123 -7.99 -3.42 -12.38
CA PRO A 123 -9.46 -3.59 -12.46
C PRO A 123 -10.20 -2.28 -12.80
N ALA A 124 -11.45 -2.38 -13.28
CA ALA A 124 -12.22 -1.28 -13.88
C ALA A 124 -12.67 -0.18 -12.90
N ALA A 125 -12.80 -0.47 -11.61
CA ALA A 125 -13.26 0.47 -10.59
C ALA A 125 -12.09 1.24 -9.95
N MET A 126 -12.22 2.56 -9.75
CA MET A 126 -11.19 3.43 -9.17
C MET A 126 -10.65 2.93 -7.81
N ALA A 127 -11.53 2.53 -6.90
CA ALA A 127 -11.12 1.96 -5.61
C ALA A 127 -10.33 0.64 -5.76
N ALA A 128 -10.60 -0.13 -6.82
CA ALA A 128 -9.84 -1.33 -7.13
C ALA A 128 -8.46 -0.99 -7.72
N ARG A 129 -8.33 0.10 -8.48
CA ARG A 129 -7.06 0.61 -9.03
C ARG A 129 -6.09 1.05 -7.94
N GLU A 130 -6.58 1.83 -6.99
CA GLU A 130 -5.76 2.32 -5.86
C GLU A 130 -5.29 1.15 -4.99
N ARG A 131 -6.16 0.15 -4.76
CA ARG A 131 -5.79 -1.08 -4.06
C ARG A 131 -4.80 -1.94 -4.85
N ALA A 132 -4.97 -2.08 -6.16
CA ALA A 132 -4.01 -2.79 -7.01
C ALA A 132 -2.64 -2.10 -7.00
N LEU A 133 -2.61 -0.77 -7.01
CA LEU A 133 -1.38 0.03 -6.89
C LEU A 133 -0.74 -0.14 -5.50
N CYS A 134 -1.56 -0.13 -4.45
CA CYS A 134 -1.13 -0.40 -3.08
C CYS A 134 -0.50 -1.79 -2.98
N ALA A 135 -1.17 -2.82 -3.51
CA ALA A 135 -0.68 -4.20 -3.56
C ALA A 135 0.61 -4.34 -4.39
N TYR A 136 0.67 -3.71 -5.57
CA TYR A 136 1.85 -3.67 -6.43
C TYR A 136 3.08 -3.19 -5.65
N LYS A 137 2.96 -2.11 -4.88
CA LYS A 137 4.08 -1.55 -4.08
C LYS A 137 4.61 -2.51 -3.02
N GLN A 138 3.85 -3.55 -2.66
CA GLN A 138 4.24 -4.55 -1.66
C GLN A 138 4.82 -5.82 -2.29
N LEU A 139 4.74 -5.99 -3.61
CA LEU A 139 5.18 -7.24 -4.24
C LEU A 139 6.68 -7.50 -4.03
N PRO A 140 7.08 -8.78 -3.94
CA PRO A 140 8.46 -9.18 -3.72
C PRO A 140 9.28 -9.08 -5.02
N PHE A 141 9.64 -7.86 -5.40
CA PHE A 141 10.44 -7.59 -6.60
C PHE A 141 11.89 -8.00 -6.44
N ARG A 142 12.51 -8.44 -7.55
CA ARG A 142 13.95 -8.72 -7.62
C ARG A 142 14.75 -7.47 -7.22
N SER A 143 15.85 -7.65 -6.46
CA SER A 143 16.75 -6.54 -6.11
C SER A 143 17.47 -6.04 -7.36
N GLU A 144 17.46 -4.72 -7.58
CA GLU A 144 18.29 -4.05 -8.59
C GLU A 144 19.76 -4.06 -8.12
N GLY A 145 20.47 -5.20 -8.27
CA GLY A 145 21.87 -5.30 -7.85
C GLY A 145 22.47 -6.70 -7.99
N GLN A 146 23.46 -6.80 -8.87
CA GLN A 146 24.32 -7.95 -9.23
C GLN A 146 23.65 -9.07 -10.04
N GLY A 147 23.57 -8.84 -11.35
CA GLY A 147 23.18 -9.85 -12.34
C GLY A 147 22.04 -9.44 -13.27
N THR A 148 21.52 -8.22 -13.14
CA THR A 148 20.52 -7.67 -14.07
C THR A 148 21.09 -7.68 -15.50
N PRO A 149 20.53 -8.47 -16.43
CA PRO A 149 20.74 -8.25 -17.84
C PRO A 149 20.28 -6.83 -18.16
N ALA A 150 20.78 -6.25 -19.26
CA ALA A 150 20.44 -4.91 -19.74
C ALA A 150 18.97 -4.75 -20.21
N CYS A 151 17.99 -5.29 -19.47
CA CYS A 151 16.56 -5.05 -19.64
C CYS A 151 16.04 -3.83 -18.89
N CYS A 152 16.91 -3.18 -18.11
CA CYS A 152 16.51 -2.17 -17.14
C CYS A 152 16.70 -0.73 -17.63
N VAL A 153 17.06 -0.48 -18.89
CA VAL A 153 17.49 0.86 -19.33
C VAL A 153 16.66 1.49 -20.45
N ASP A 154 15.94 0.74 -21.28
CA ASP A 154 15.10 1.34 -22.34
C ASP A 154 13.78 0.60 -22.53
N ASN A 155 12.68 1.31 -22.30
CA ASN A 155 11.30 0.79 -22.36
C ASN A 155 10.75 0.59 -23.79
N THR A 156 11.57 0.67 -24.84
CA THR A 156 11.03 0.75 -26.22
C THR A 156 11.50 -0.31 -27.20
N THR A 157 12.59 -1.07 -27.00
CA THR A 157 13.09 -1.94 -28.10
C THR A 157 13.89 -3.19 -27.71
N ARG A 158 13.71 -3.80 -26.53
CA ARG A 158 14.35 -5.11 -26.26
C ARG A 158 13.55 -6.01 -25.32
N THR A 159 13.05 -7.12 -25.85
CA THR A 159 12.72 -8.31 -25.05
C THR A 159 13.98 -8.75 -24.30
N PRO A 160 13.94 -8.94 -22.97
CA PRO A 160 15.10 -9.39 -22.23
C PRO A 160 15.40 -10.86 -22.57
N ASP A 161 16.48 -11.11 -23.31
CA ASP A 161 16.94 -12.46 -23.65
C ASP A 161 17.46 -13.29 -22.44
N ASN A 162 17.19 -12.88 -21.19
CA ASN A 162 17.68 -13.55 -19.97
C ASN A 162 16.67 -13.57 -18.80
N LEU A 163 15.39 -13.28 -19.04
CA LEU A 163 14.35 -13.58 -18.04
C LEU A 163 13.92 -15.02 -18.27
N ASP A 164 14.31 -15.93 -17.38
CA ASP A 164 13.68 -17.23 -17.34
C ASP A 164 12.20 -17.02 -16.97
N LEU A 165 11.35 -17.05 -17.98
CA LEU A 165 9.90 -16.89 -17.85
C LEU A 165 9.31 -17.98 -16.95
N ALA A 166 9.94 -19.15 -16.88
CA ALA A 166 9.54 -20.23 -15.97
C ALA A 166 9.82 -19.85 -14.52
N GLU A 167 11.00 -19.29 -14.21
CA GLU A 167 11.32 -18.80 -12.87
C GLU A 167 10.43 -17.61 -12.47
N GLU A 168 10.21 -16.67 -13.38
CA GLU A 168 9.31 -15.54 -13.13
C GLU A 168 7.87 -16.03 -12.86
N ALA A 169 7.35 -16.94 -13.70
CA ALA A 169 6.04 -17.56 -13.47
C ALA A 169 5.98 -18.31 -12.14
N ALA A 170 7.04 -19.04 -11.77
CA ALA A 170 7.12 -19.76 -10.51
C ALA A 170 7.14 -18.80 -9.30
N ALA A 171 7.85 -17.67 -9.38
CA ALA A 171 7.85 -16.63 -8.34
C ALA A 171 6.46 -16.01 -8.16
N VAL A 172 5.78 -15.71 -9.26
CA VAL A 172 4.42 -15.15 -9.25
C VAL A 172 3.43 -16.15 -8.68
N ARG A 173 3.48 -17.42 -9.11
CA ARG A 173 2.65 -18.52 -8.55
C ARG A 173 2.88 -18.69 -7.06
N ARG A 174 4.13 -18.60 -6.59
CA ARG A 174 4.47 -18.71 -5.16
C ARG A 174 3.93 -17.53 -4.35
N ALA A 175 4.05 -16.30 -4.86
CA ALA A 175 3.46 -15.13 -4.21
C ALA A 175 1.92 -15.21 -4.17
N LEU A 176 1.30 -15.70 -5.25
CA LEU A 176 -0.15 -15.93 -5.33
C LEU A 176 -0.61 -17.00 -4.32
N GLU A 177 0.13 -18.10 -4.21
CA GLU A 177 -0.13 -19.15 -3.22
C GLU A 177 -0.08 -18.59 -1.78
N ASP A 178 0.91 -17.72 -1.46
CA ASP A 178 0.98 -17.05 -0.16
C ASP A 178 -0.26 -16.18 0.10
N CYS A 179 -0.69 -15.37 -0.88
CA CYS A 179 -1.91 -14.57 -0.76
C CYS A 179 -3.13 -15.44 -0.45
N ARG A 180 -3.34 -16.50 -1.25
CA ARG A 180 -4.48 -17.43 -1.07
C ARG A 180 -4.41 -18.19 0.25
N ALA A 181 -3.22 -18.63 0.67
CA ALA A 181 -3.01 -19.29 1.95
C ALA A 181 -3.35 -18.37 3.13
N ARG A 182 -3.00 -17.09 3.05
CA ARG A 182 -3.30 -16.10 4.08
C ARG A 182 -4.78 -15.73 4.11
N LEU A 183 -5.45 -15.62 2.96
CA LEU A 183 -6.89 -15.43 2.89
C LEU A 183 -7.64 -16.57 3.60
N ARG A 184 -7.23 -17.82 3.38
CA ARG A 184 -7.81 -19.01 4.04
C ARG A 184 -7.59 -19.07 5.56
N ARG A 185 -6.66 -18.29 6.11
CA ARG A 185 -6.41 -18.24 7.57
C ARG A 185 -7.40 -17.35 8.32
N PHE A 186 -8.11 -16.47 7.63
CA PHE A 186 -9.15 -15.67 8.28
C PHE A 186 -10.33 -16.57 8.66
N ALA A 187 -10.84 -16.37 9.87
CA ALA A 187 -12.02 -17.12 10.35
C ALA A 187 -13.32 -16.69 9.65
N THR A 188 -13.32 -15.51 9.01
CA THR A 188 -14.48 -14.95 8.29
C THR A 188 -14.13 -14.57 6.86
N SER A 189 -15.12 -14.59 5.97
CA SER A 189 -15.03 -14.10 4.59
C SER A 189 -15.08 -12.55 4.53
N LEU A 190 -14.71 -11.96 3.40
CA LEU A 190 -14.78 -10.49 3.25
C LEU A 190 -16.23 -10.02 3.28
N GLU A 191 -17.13 -10.76 2.64
CA GLU A 191 -18.57 -10.51 2.58
C GLU A 191 -19.21 -10.57 3.97
N GLU A 192 -18.79 -11.54 4.81
CA GLU A 192 -19.23 -11.62 6.21
C GLU A 192 -18.79 -10.39 7.01
N ASP A 193 -17.57 -9.90 6.80
CA ASP A 193 -17.08 -8.70 7.48
C ASP A 193 -17.79 -7.43 7.00
N GLU A 194 -18.11 -7.33 5.72
CA GLU A 194 -18.91 -6.23 5.17
C GLU A 194 -20.34 -6.24 5.71
N ALA A 195 -20.93 -7.43 5.84
CA ALA A 195 -22.23 -7.62 6.49
C ALA A 195 -22.18 -7.30 8.00
N LEU A 196 -21.05 -7.49 8.68
CA LEU A 196 -20.87 -7.06 10.07
C LEU A 196 -20.72 -5.54 10.18
N LEU A 197 -19.96 -4.91 9.26
CA LEU A 197 -19.76 -3.46 9.26
C LEU A 197 -21.02 -2.66 8.93
N SER A 198 -22.03 -3.27 8.30
CA SER A 198 -23.34 -2.65 8.08
C SER A 198 -24.27 -2.70 9.30
N GLN A 199 -23.88 -3.42 10.35
CA GLN A 199 -24.61 -3.53 11.61
C GLN A 199 -24.09 -2.51 12.64
N PRO A 200 -24.91 -2.13 13.64
CA PRO A 200 -24.45 -1.31 14.75
C PRO A 200 -23.48 -2.10 15.65
N LEU A 201 -22.19 -1.88 15.44
CA LEU A 201 -21.11 -2.45 16.24
C LEU A 201 -20.59 -1.45 17.28
N SER A 202 -20.00 -1.95 18.37
CA SER A 202 -19.20 -1.10 19.25
C SER A 202 -17.97 -0.58 18.49
N ALA A 203 -17.40 0.55 18.94
CA ALA A 203 -16.23 1.15 18.28
C ALA A 203 -15.06 0.17 18.13
N CYS A 204 -14.76 -0.59 19.19
CA CYS A 204 -13.70 -1.61 19.16
C CYS A 204 -14.01 -2.76 18.19
N ALA A 205 -15.27 -3.21 18.13
CA ALA A 205 -15.68 -4.26 17.21
C ALA A 205 -15.61 -3.77 15.75
N ALA A 206 -16.13 -2.58 15.47
CA ALA A 206 -16.06 -1.96 14.15
C ALA A 206 -14.61 -1.79 13.68
N ALA A 207 -13.72 -1.29 14.56
CA ALA A 207 -12.30 -1.14 14.28
C ALA A 207 -11.64 -2.50 13.96
N ALA A 208 -11.87 -3.52 14.78
CA ALA A 208 -11.30 -4.85 14.58
C ALA A 208 -11.79 -5.51 13.28
N VAL A 209 -13.10 -5.41 12.98
CA VAL A 209 -13.70 -5.93 11.74
C VAL A 209 -13.15 -5.15 10.53
N GLY A 210 -13.10 -3.82 10.61
CA GLY A 210 -12.55 -2.95 9.57
C GLY A 210 -11.09 -3.30 9.24
N TYR A 211 -10.26 -3.49 10.27
CA TYR A 211 -8.86 -3.89 10.10
C TYR A 211 -8.71 -5.19 9.31
N ARG A 212 -9.39 -6.25 9.73
CA ARG A 212 -9.27 -7.55 9.05
C ARG A 212 -9.90 -7.52 7.66
N ALA A 213 -10.96 -6.75 7.44
CA ALA A 213 -11.57 -6.54 6.12
C ALA A 213 -10.58 -5.85 5.17
N GLU A 214 -9.90 -4.78 5.60
CA GLU A 214 -8.88 -4.10 4.80
C GLU A 214 -7.70 -5.01 4.46
N LYS A 215 -7.25 -5.86 5.41
CA LYS A 215 -6.21 -6.87 5.12
C LYS A 215 -6.64 -7.89 4.08
N LYS A 216 -7.90 -8.35 4.13
CA LYS A 216 -8.46 -9.23 3.11
C LYS A 216 -8.57 -8.54 1.75
N ARG A 217 -9.03 -7.29 1.69
CA ARG A 217 -9.11 -6.49 0.45
C ARG A 217 -7.74 -6.33 -0.21
N LEU A 218 -6.70 -6.03 0.58
CA LEU A 218 -5.34 -5.89 0.06
C LEU A 218 -4.78 -7.23 -0.47
N LEU A 219 -5.02 -8.32 0.26
CA LEU A 219 -4.65 -9.68 -0.18
C LEU A 219 -5.37 -10.12 -1.46
N TRP A 220 -6.67 -9.83 -1.55
CA TRP A 220 -7.46 -10.09 -2.76
C TRP A 220 -6.95 -9.28 -3.95
N ALA A 221 -6.73 -7.98 -3.77
CA ALA A 221 -6.18 -7.12 -4.83
C ALA A 221 -4.81 -7.61 -5.32
N ALA A 222 -3.95 -8.08 -4.41
CA ALA A 222 -2.68 -8.69 -4.77
C ALA A 222 -2.85 -10.00 -5.54
N ALA A 223 -3.79 -10.86 -5.11
CA ALA A 223 -4.08 -12.12 -5.79
C ALA A 223 -4.62 -11.89 -7.21
N GLU A 224 -5.62 -11.03 -7.38
CA GLU A 224 -6.18 -10.66 -8.69
C GLU A 224 -5.12 -10.09 -9.63
N LEU A 225 -4.24 -9.23 -9.11
CA LEU A 225 -3.13 -8.67 -9.86
C LEU A 225 -2.17 -9.77 -10.35
N LEU A 226 -1.75 -10.67 -9.47
CA LEU A 226 -0.81 -11.74 -9.80
C LEU A 226 -1.45 -12.78 -10.74
N GLU A 227 -2.72 -13.12 -10.55
CA GLU A 227 -3.48 -13.99 -11.45
C GLU A 227 -3.60 -13.38 -12.85
N GLY A 228 -4.06 -12.14 -12.95
CA GLY A 228 -4.17 -11.46 -14.24
C GLY A 228 -2.81 -11.26 -14.91
N TYR A 229 -1.74 -11.12 -14.13
CA TYR A 229 -0.37 -11.09 -14.65
C TYR A 229 0.07 -12.46 -15.20
N LEU A 230 -0.24 -13.57 -14.52
CA LEU A 230 0.01 -14.93 -15.03
C LEU A 230 -0.78 -15.24 -16.30
N ASP A 231 -2.04 -14.83 -16.33
CA ASP A 231 -2.94 -15.03 -17.47
C ASP A 231 -2.65 -14.05 -18.62
N SER A 232 -1.72 -13.11 -18.40
CA SER A 232 -1.21 -12.29 -19.48
C SER A 232 -0.55 -13.18 -20.53
N GLY A 233 -0.65 -12.79 -21.81
CA GLY A 233 -0.07 -13.55 -22.92
C GLY A 233 1.45 -13.77 -22.82
N ARG A 234 2.12 -13.17 -21.82
CA ARG A 234 3.56 -13.27 -21.56
C ARG A 234 4.04 -14.67 -21.18
N PHE A 235 3.22 -15.46 -20.49
CA PHE A 235 3.63 -16.76 -19.94
C PHE A 235 3.10 -17.97 -20.71
N ARG A 236 2.48 -17.77 -21.89
CA ARG A 236 1.82 -18.85 -22.66
C ARG A 236 2.74 -20.01 -23.02
N ASP A 237 4.03 -19.75 -23.20
CA ASP A 237 5.02 -20.76 -23.58
C ASP A 237 5.90 -21.22 -22.39
N ALA A 238 5.63 -20.76 -21.17
CA ALA A 238 6.42 -21.13 -20.01
C ALA A 238 6.00 -22.53 -19.50
N PRO A 239 6.94 -23.45 -19.23
CA PRO A 239 6.62 -24.80 -18.79
C PRO A 239 5.84 -24.80 -17.47
N SER A 240 4.81 -25.65 -17.41
CA SER A 240 4.04 -25.92 -16.20
C SER A 240 4.81 -26.97 -15.39
N HIS A 241 5.63 -26.52 -14.43
CA HIS A 241 6.24 -27.41 -13.44
C HIS A 241 5.44 -27.37 -12.13
#